data_AF-A0A1W9Q541-F1
#
_entry.id   AF-A0A1W9Q541-F1
#
_cell.length_a   1.000
_cell.length_b   1.000
_cell.length_c   1.000
_cell.angle_alpha   90.00
_cell.angle_beta   90.00
_cell.angle_gamma   90.00
#
_symmetry.space_group_name_H-M   'P 1'
#
loop_
_entity.id
_entity.type
_entity.pdbx_description
1 polymer ?
#
loop_
_entity_poly.entity_id
_entity_poly.type
_entity_poly.pdbx_seq_one_letter_code
_entity_poly.pdbx_strand_id
1 'polypeptide(L)' 'MFPKLGVTELVIILVIVLLLFGPGRLGKIAGELGSGIRNFREGLNNGKEEDEKEDTGSEEEK' A
#
# COMPACT_ATOMS: atom_id res chain seq x y z
N MET A 1 -14.78 -25.03 17.98
CA MET A 1 -14.45 -24.14 19.11
C MET A 1 -13.07 -23.54 18.81
N PHE A 2 -13.02 -22.43 18.07
CA PHE A 2 -11.74 -21.82 17.66
C PHE A 2 -11.34 -20.78 18.69
N PRO A 3 -10.14 -20.87 19.29
CA PRO A 3 -9.60 -19.77 20.08
C PRO A 3 -9.51 -18.56 19.16
N LYS A 4 -10.28 -17.52 19.47
CA LYS A 4 -10.19 -16.25 18.77
C LYS A 4 -8.80 -15.72 19.05
N LEU A 5 -7.94 -15.71 18.04
CA LEU A 5 -6.61 -15.13 18.15
C LEU A 5 -6.80 -13.67 18.58
N GLY A 6 -6.50 -13.40 19.84
CA GLY A 6 -6.58 -12.06 20.39
C GLY A 6 -5.45 -11.21 19.82
N VAL A 7 -5.55 -9.91 20.06
CA VAL A 7 -4.47 -8.97 19.73
C VAL A 7 -3.15 -9.42 20.39
N THR A 8 -3.22 -9.95 21.61
CA THR A 8 -2.06 -10.48 22.35
C THR A 8 -1.39 -11.65 21.64
N GLU A 9 -2.14 -12.68 21.22
CA GLU A 9 -1.57 -13.81 20.48
C GLU A 9 -0.95 -13.38 19.14
N LEU A 10 -1.58 -12.45 18.42
CA LEU A 10 -1.03 -11.94 17.16
C LEU A 10 0.30 -11.21 17.37
N VAL A 11 0.44 -10.43 18.44
CA VAL A 11 1.71 -9.76 18.78
C VAL A 11 2.80 -10.78 19.11
N ILE A 12 2.48 -11.84 19.87
CA ILE A 12 3.45 -12.90 20.18
C ILE A 12 3.93 -13.60 18.90
N ILE A 13 3.00 -13.95 18.00
CA ILE A 13 3.33 -14.56 16.71
C ILE A 13 4.20 -13.61 15.88
N LEU A 14 3.86 -12.32 15.83
CA LEU A 14 4.64 -11.31 15.11
C LEU A 14 6.08 -11.22 15.64
N VAL A 15 6.26 -11.26 16.96
CA VAL A 15 7.60 -11.26 17.59
C VAL A 15 8.38 -12.50 17.18
N ILE A 16 7.77 -13.69 17.21
CA ILE A 16 8.43 -14.94 16.79
C ILE A 16 8.85 -14.85 15.32
N VAL A 17 7.96 -14.38 14.44
CA VAL A 17 8.25 -14.19 13.01
C VAL A 17 9.41 -13.20 12.83
N LEU A 18 9.42 -12.08 13.58
CA LEU A 18 10.51 -11.10 13.54
C LEU A 18 11.84 -11.69 14.04
N LEU A 19 11.83 -12.59 15.01
CA LEU A 19 13.05 -13.27 15.48
C LEU A 19 13.59 -14.26 14.46
N LEU A 20 12.70 -15.01 13.77
CA LEU A 20 13.10 -15.99 12.76
C LEU A 20 13.64 -15.34 11.48
N PHE A 21 12.95 -14.33 10.98
CA PHE A 21 13.30 -13.68 9.71
C PHE A 21 14.17 -12.44 9.89
N GLY A 22 14.14 -11.82 11.07
CA GLY A 22 14.77 -10.53 11.35
C GLY A 22 13.96 -9.35 10.83
N PRO A 23 13.96 -8.19 11.53
CA PRO A 23 13.25 -7.00 11.09
C PRO A 23 13.78 -6.45 9.75
N GLY A 24 15.08 -6.64 9.47
CA GLY A 24 15.70 -6.17 8.23
C GLY A 24 15.23 -6.90 6.98
N ARG A 25 14.97 -8.22 7.03
CA ARG A 25 14.46 -8.97 5.86
C ARG A 25 12.99 -8.64 5.59
N LEU A 26 12.16 -8.61 6.64
CA LEU A 26 10.75 -8.23 6.54
C LEU A 26 10.60 -6.80 6.01
N GLY A 27 11.40 -5.85 6.50
CA GLY A 27 11.38 -4.46 6.02
C GLY A 27 11.79 -4.31 4.56
N LYS A 28 12.80 -5.07 4.09
CA LYS A 28 13.20 -5.07 2.67
C LYS A 28 12.06 -5.58 1.77
N ILE A 29 11.48 -6.73 2.10
CA ILE A 29 10.37 -7.33 1.33
C ILE A 29 9.15 -6.40 1.34
N ALA A 30 8.80 -5.84 2.50
CA ALA A 30 7.70 -4.89 2.61
C ALA A 30 7.95 -3.59 1.83
N GLY A 31 9.19 -3.10 1.78
CA GLY A 31 9.56 -1.93 0.99
C GLY A 31 9.45 -2.18 -0.53
N GLU A 32 9.91 -3.34 -0.99
CA GLU A 32 9.81 -3.76 -2.40
C GLU A 32 8.34 -3.96 -2.81
N LEU A 33 7.56 -4.68 -2.00
CA LEU A 33 6.12 -4.86 -2.23
C LEU A 33 5.36 -3.54 -2.15
N GLY A 34 5.67 -2.69 -1.17
CA GLY A 34 5.03 -1.41 -0.97
C GLY A 34 5.24 -0.45 -2.14
N SER A 35 6.45 -0.43 -2.69
CA SER A 35 6.77 0.34 -3.90
C SER A 35 5.97 -0.17 -5.10
N GLY A 36 5.87 -1.50 -5.28
CA GLY A 36 5.04 -2.11 -6.33
C GLY A 36 3.56 -1.77 -6.19
N ILE A 37 2.99 -1.89 -4.99
CA ILE A 37 1.60 -1.54 -4.70
C ILE A 37 1.35 -0.04 -4.93
N ARG A 38 2.29 0.83 -4.54
CA ARG A 38 2.18 2.27 -4.76
C ARG A 38 2.13 2.60 -6.25
N ASN A 39 3.06 2.08 -7.03
CA ASN A 39 3.11 2.31 -8.48
C ASN A 39 1.87 1.73 -9.17
N PHE A 40 1.37 0.59 -8.71
CA PHE A 40 0.12 -0.01 -9.21
C PHE A 40 -1.09 0.90 -8.93
N ARG A 41 -1.18 1.43 -7.70
CA ARG A 41 -2.25 2.37 -7.33
C ARG A 41 -2.17 3.68 -8.12
N GLU A 42 -0.96 4.19 -8.34
CA GLU A 42 -0.72 5.40 -9.11
C GLU A 42 -1.10 5.20 -10.59
N GLY A 43 -0.73 4.07 -11.20
CA GLY A 43 -1.16 3.72 -12.56
C GLY A 43 -2.68 3.57 -12.69
N LEU A 44 -3.36 3.03 -11.68
CA LEU A 44 -4.83 2.94 -11.65
C LEU A 44 -5.54 4.28 -11.44
N ASN A 45 -4.88 5.25 -10.79
CA ASN A 45 -5.42 6.59 -10.56
C ASN A 45 -5.12 7.55 -11.71
N ASN A 46 -3.94 7.48 -12.33
CA ASN A 46 -3.60 8.30 -13.49
C ASN A 46 -4.51 8.01 -14.69
N GLY A 47 -4.93 6.75 -14.86
CA GLY A 47 -5.96 6.40 -15.85
C GLY A 47 -7.38 6.90 -15.53
N LYS A 48 -7.60 7.57 -14.38
CA LYS A 48 -8.86 8.26 -14.04
C LYS A 48 -8.72 9.78 -14.10
N GLU A 49 -7.52 10.32 -13.90
CA GLU A 49 -7.26 11.77 -13.96
C GLU A 49 -7.01 12.27 -15.40
N GLU A 50 -6.68 11.39 -16.35
CA GLU A 50 -6.55 11.75 -17.77
C GLU A 50 -7.92 12.04 -18.44
N ASP A 51 -9.04 11.53 -17.90
CA ASP A 51 -10.39 11.84 -18.39
C ASP A 51 -10.95 13.20 -17.89
N GLU A 52 -10.33 13.83 -16.87
CA GLU A 52 -10.83 15.09 -16.27
C GLU A 52 -10.05 16.36 -16.68
N LYS A 53 -9.04 16.25 -17.56
CA LYS A 53 -8.17 17.39 -17.93
C LYS A 53 -8.27 17.87 -19.38
N GLU A 54 -9.30 17.46 -20.14
CA GLU A 54 -9.52 17.96 -21.51
C GLU A 54 -10.71 18.93 -21.70
N ASP A 55 -11.50 19.26 -20.66
CA ASP A 55 -12.68 20.15 -20.80
C ASP A 55 -12.61 21.47 -20.02
N THR A 56 -11.44 22.13 -19.99
CA THR A 56 -11.40 23.53 -19.50
C THR A 56 -10.34 24.32 -20.25
N GLY A 57 -10.69 24.74 -21.47
CA GLY A 57 -9.79 25.51 -22.33
C GLY A 57 -10.49 26.23 -23.48
N SER A 58 -11.68 26.80 -23.25
CA SER A 58 -12.25 27.82 -24.15
C SER A 58 -13.14 28.80 -23.37
N GLU A 59 -12.95 30.10 -23.64
CA GLU A 59 -13.72 31.30 -23.19
C GLU A 59 -13.43 31.74 -21.72
N GLU A 60 -13.06 32.98 -21.35
CA GLU A 60 -13.27 34.36 -21.85
C GLU A 60 -12.07 35.30 -21.50
N GLU A 61 -11.65 36.16 -22.43
CA GLU A 61 -11.76 37.65 -22.46
C GLU A 61 -10.68 38.47 -21.72
N LYS A 62 -9.77 39.11 -22.50
CA LYS A 62 -9.60 40.57 -22.56
C LYS A 62 -8.80 41.01 -23.79
#